data_AF-X0UXA2-F1
#
_entry.id   AF-X0UXA2-F1
#
_cell.length_a   1.000
_cell.length_b   1.000
_cell.length_c   1.000
_cell.angle_alpha   90.00
_cell.angle_beta   90.00
_cell.angle_gamma   90.00
#
_symmetry.space_group_name_H-M   'P 1'
#
loop_
_entity.id
_entity.type
_entity.pdbx_description
1 polymer ?
#
loop_
_entity_poly.entity_id
_entity_poly.type
_entity_poly.pdbx_seq_one_letter_code
_entity_poly.pdbx_strand_id
1 'polypeptide(L)'
;MTSILFHNDTGSLNHLWFESHKRLLTSVCIDLGNVERIDELSAKYLGDKLKIKTLKDPNRPKRAKTAYLFFCNAKRPALIVKMKEQQEKINVGVIQKKLGVLWNAMTDKKKEPYQKDSDKDKERYREQMEIYNNEN
;
A
#
# COMPACT_ATOMS: atom_id res chain seq x y z
N MET A 1 -10.99 -18.54 20.93
CA MET A 1 -10.94 -17.17 21.48
C MET A 1 -10.65 -16.22 20.34
N THR A 2 -11.70 -15.74 19.66
CA THR A 2 -11.61 -14.63 18.72
C THR A 2 -11.29 -13.37 19.53
N SER A 3 -10.02 -13.03 19.61
CA SER A 3 -9.59 -11.73 20.12
C SER A 3 -10.24 -10.69 19.22
N ILE A 4 -11.23 -9.95 19.75
CA ILE A 4 -11.73 -8.75 19.10
C ILE A 4 -10.59 -7.75 19.18
N LEU A 5 -9.71 -7.82 18.20
CA LEU A 5 -8.56 -6.95 18.06
C LEU A 5 -9.11 -5.63 17.54
N PHE A 6 -9.45 -4.71 18.45
CA PHE A 6 -9.97 -3.40 18.11
C PHE A 6 -9.01 -2.69 17.14
N HIS A 7 -9.42 -2.59 15.87
CA HIS A 7 -8.68 -1.84 14.87
C HIS A 7 -8.97 -0.35 15.03
N ASN A 8 -8.02 0.37 15.65
CA ASN A 8 -8.12 1.81 15.81
C ASN A 8 -7.83 2.52 14.46
N ASP A 9 -8.89 2.83 13.71
CA ASP A 9 -8.84 3.61 12.46
C ASP A 9 -9.10 5.11 12.67
N THR A 10 -8.50 5.68 13.72
CA THR A 10 -8.55 7.13 14.00
C THR A 10 -8.04 7.99 12.84
N GLY A 11 -7.16 7.46 12.00
CA GLY A 11 -6.68 8.17 10.81
C GLY A 11 -7.77 8.36 9.76
N SER A 12 -8.50 7.30 9.41
CA SER A 12 -9.64 7.39 8.49
C SER A 12 -10.77 8.23 9.08
N LEU A 13 -11.07 8.05 10.37
CA LEU A 13 -12.13 8.82 11.03
C LEU A 13 -11.83 10.32 11.04
N ASN A 14 -10.58 10.72 11.34
CA ASN A 14 -10.15 12.11 11.27
C ASN A 14 -10.26 12.64 9.82
N HIS A 15 -9.82 11.85 8.84
CA HIS A 15 -9.96 12.23 7.44
C HIS A 15 -11.42 12.44 7.04
N LEU A 16 -12.32 11.51 7.40
CA LEU A 16 -13.74 11.60 7.11
C LEU A 16 -14.38 12.81 7.77
N TRP A 17 -14.05 13.07 9.05
CA TRP A 17 -14.50 14.24 9.78
C TRP A 17 -14.07 15.54 9.07
N PHE A 18 -12.79 15.64 8.71
CA PHE A 18 -12.24 16.83 8.05
C PHE A 18 -12.90 17.07 6.69
N GLU A 19 -13.04 16.04 5.85
CA GLU A 19 -13.68 16.18 4.54
C GLU A 19 -15.17 16.53 4.66
N SER A 20 -15.89 15.92 5.62
CA SER A 20 -17.29 16.19 5.86
C SER A 20 -17.53 17.67 6.23
N HIS A 21 -16.76 18.19 7.20
CA HIS A 21 -16.89 19.58 7.61
C HIS A 21 -16.42 20.56 6.53
N LYS A 22 -15.38 20.21 5.75
CA LYS A 22 -14.93 21.01 4.61
C LYS A 22 -16.03 21.12 3.57
N ARG A 23 -16.70 20.01 3.23
CA ARG A 23 -17.81 19.97 2.29
C ARG A 23 -18.99 20.80 2.77
N LEU A 24 -19.36 20.67 4.05
CA LEU A 24 -20.44 21.47 4.65
C LEU A 24 -20.14 22.97 4.54
N LEU A 25 -18.93 23.37 4.95
CA LEU A 25 -18.50 24.77 4.90
C LEU A 25 -18.44 25.30 3.46
N THR A 26 -17.97 24.48 2.52
CA THR A 26 -17.99 24.79 1.09
C THR A 26 -19.41 25.01 0.58
N SER A 27 -20.35 24.11 0.92
CA SER A 27 -21.76 24.23 0.52
C SER A 27 -22.38 25.52 1.05
N VAL A 28 -22.18 25.84 2.33
CA VAL A 28 -22.70 27.07 2.95
C VAL A 28 -22.12 28.32 2.29
N CYS A 29 -20.83 28.32 1.95
CA CYS A 29 -20.21 29.45 1.27
C CYS A 29 -20.76 29.64 -0.15
N ILE A 30 -21.04 28.55 -0.87
CA ILE A 30 -21.68 28.57 -2.18
C ILE A 30 -23.10 29.15 -2.08
N ASP A 31 -23.91 28.64 -1.14
CA ASP A 31 -25.30 29.08 -0.97
C ASP A 31 -25.41 30.56 -0.59
N LEU A 32 -24.41 31.09 0.14
CA LEU A 32 -24.32 32.50 0.52
C LEU A 32 -23.62 33.38 -0.54
N GLY A 33 -23.21 32.82 -1.68
CA GLY A 33 -22.51 33.55 -2.76
C GLY A 33 -21.08 34.00 -2.41
N ASN A 34 -20.49 33.48 -1.33
CA ASN A 34 -19.17 33.86 -0.82
C ASN A 34 -18.10 32.83 -1.15
N VAL A 35 -17.99 32.44 -2.43
CA VAL A 35 -17.09 31.38 -2.90
C VAL A 35 -15.61 31.71 -2.65
N GLU A 36 -15.23 32.97 -2.82
CA GLU A 36 -13.85 33.46 -2.59
C GLU A 36 -13.35 33.26 -1.15
N ARG A 37 -14.27 33.10 -0.18
CA ARG A 37 -13.94 32.96 1.24
C ARG A 37 -13.83 31.51 1.70
N ILE A 38 -14.06 30.53 0.81
CA ILE A 38 -14.03 29.10 1.17
C ILE A 38 -12.69 28.72 1.79
N ASP A 39 -11.58 29.14 1.19
CA ASP A 39 -10.24 28.77 1.67
C ASP A 39 -9.90 29.50 2.98
N GLU A 40 -10.26 30.78 3.11
CA GLU A 40 -10.11 31.58 4.33
C GLU A 40 -10.88 30.95 5.50
N LEU A 41 -12.15 30.62 5.28
CA LEU A 41 -13.04 30.05 6.29
C LEU A 41 -12.68 28.60 6.60
N SER A 42 -12.26 27.81 5.61
CA SER A 42 -11.71 26.47 5.82
C SER A 42 -10.47 26.52 6.72
N ALA A 43 -9.52 27.42 6.44
CA ALA A 43 -8.33 27.60 7.27
C ALA A 43 -8.68 28.06 8.69
N LYS A 44 -9.66 28.96 8.84
CA LYS A 44 -10.08 29.52 10.12
C LYS A 44 -10.81 28.51 11.01
N TYR A 45 -11.74 27.74 10.45
CA TYR A 45 -12.65 26.87 11.22
C TYR A 45 -12.23 25.40 11.24
N LEU A 46 -11.56 24.91 10.20
CA LEU A 46 -11.10 23.52 10.09
C LEU A 46 -9.60 23.37 10.40
N GLY A 47 -8.80 24.41 10.15
CA GLY A 47 -7.36 24.38 10.31
C GLY A 47 -6.67 23.40 9.36
N ASP A 48 -5.45 23.01 9.71
CA ASP A 48 -4.67 22.05 8.94
C ASP A 48 -5.14 20.62 9.16
N LYS A 49 -5.18 19.84 8.08
CA LYS A 49 -5.49 18.41 8.13
C LYS A 49 -4.45 17.66 8.96
N LEU A 50 -4.89 17.08 10.07
CA LEU A 50 -4.05 16.29 10.95
C LEU A 50 -3.56 15.01 10.24
N LYS A 51 -2.24 14.83 10.19
CA LYS A 51 -1.60 13.64 9.60
C LYS A 51 -1.44 12.54 10.66
N ILE A 52 -2.55 11.86 10.98
CA ILE A 52 -2.53 10.71 11.90
C ILE A 52 -2.05 9.47 11.13
N LYS A 53 -1.10 8.72 11.71
CA LYS A 53 -0.64 7.44 11.14
C LYS A 53 -1.76 6.41 11.25
N THR A 54 -2.27 5.96 10.12
CA THR A 54 -3.18 4.81 10.06
C THR A 54 -2.46 3.55 10.49
N LEU A 55 -2.97 2.88 11.53
CA LEU A 55 -2.52 1.54 11.86
C LEU A 55 -2.94 0.59 10.73
N LYS A 56 -2.15 -0.45 10.46
CA LYS A 56 -2.55 -1.47 9.50
C LYS A 56 -3.44 -2.47 10.22
N ASP A 57 -4.62 -2.74 9.66
CA ASP A 57 -5.49 -3.79 10.17
C ASP A 57 -4.76 -5.15 10.13
N PRO A 58 -4.63 -5.85 11.27
CA PRO A 58 -4.02 -7.18 11.35
C PRO A 58 -4.80 -8.27 10.60
N ASN A 59 -6.13 -8.14 10.46
CA ASN A 59 -6.99 -9.09 9.76
C ASN A 59 -7.04 -8.85 8.26
N ARG A 60 -6.60 -7.68 7.79
CA ARG A 60 -6.62 -7.35 6.36
C ARG A 60 -5.65 -8.26 5.58
N PRO A 61 -6.13 -8.94 4.53
CA PRO A 61 -5.29 -9.78 3.69
C PRO A 61 -4.08 -9.02 3.13
N LYS A 62 -2.92 -9.68 3.15
CA LYS A 62 -1.70 -9.12 2.57
C LYS A 62 -1.84 -9.04 1.05
N ARG A 63 -1.55 -7.86 0.50
CA ARG A 63 -1.58 -7.56 -0.94
C ARG A 63 -0.90 -8.64 -1.78
N ALA A 64 -1.45 -8.88 -2.96
CA ALA A 64 -0.89 -9.77 -3.96
C ALA A 64 0.56 -9.36 -4.32
N LYS A 65 1.43 -10.36 -4.49
CA LYS A 65 2.81 -10.21 -4.94
C LYS A 65 2.84 -10.07 -6.46
N THR A 66 3.72 -9.20 -6.94
CA THR A 66 3.99 -9.04 -8.38
C THR A 66 4.93 -10.13 -8.88
N ALA A 67 4.96 -10.35 -10.20
CA ALA A 67 5.88 -11.29 -10.85
C ALA A 67 7.36 -11.04 -10.47
N TYR A 68 7.75 -9.76 -10.40
CA TYR A 68 9.09 -9.36 -9.95
C TYR A 68 9.39 -9.79 -8.51
N LEU A 69 8.40 -9.73 -7.60
CA LEU A 69 8.59 -10.17 -6.22
C LEU A 69 8.75 -11.69 -6.13
N PHE A 70 8.03 -12.46 -6.95
CA PHE A 70 8.25 -13.91 -7.07
C PHE A 70 9.65 -14.23 -7.58
N PHE A 71 10.10 -13.54 -8.62
CA PHE A 71 11.47 -13.64 -9.13
C PHE A 71 12.51 -13.30 -8.06
N CYS A 72 12.32 -12.20 -7.33
CA CYS A 72 13.21 -11.81 -6.24
C CYS A 72 13.28 -12.89 -5.16
N ASN A 73 12.14 -13.46 -4.74
CA ASN A 73 12.13 -14.50 -3.72
C ASN A 73 12.89 -15.76 -4.18
N ALA A 74 12.78 -16.13 -5.46
CA ALA A 74 13.46 -17.30 -6.01
C ALA A 74 14.97 -17.08 -6.21
N LYS A 75 15.40 -15.89 -6.67
CA LYS A 75 16.80 -15.63 -7.04
C LYS A 75 17.64 -14.98 -5.95
N ARG A 76 17.03 -14.28 -4.99
CA ARG A 76 17.73 -13.65 -3.86
C ARG A 76 18.63 -14.61 -3.06
N PRO A 77 18.20 -15.82 -2.64
CA PRO A 77 19.08 -16.70 -1.86
C PRO A 77 20.32 -17.12 -2.66
N ALA A 78 20.15 -17.51 -3.93
CA ALA A 78 21.25 -17.88 -4.80
C ALA A 78 22.23 -16.71 -5.02
N LEU A 79 21.73 -15.48 -5.14
CA LEU A 79 22.58 -14.30 -5.28
C LEU A 79 23.34 -13.97 -3.99
N ILE A 80 22.74 -14.17 -2.82
CA ILE A 80 23.40 -13.99 -1.52
C ILE A 80 24.56 -14.98 -1.37
N VAL A 81 24.38 -16.24 -1.76
CA VAL A 81 25.44 -17.26 -1.73
C VAL A 81 26.61 -16.85 -2.63
N LYS A 82 26.32 -16.46 -3.88
CA LYS A 82 27.35 -15.98 -4.82
C LYS A 82 28.13 -14.77 -4.28
N MET A 83 27.44 -13.79 -3.69
CA MET A 83 28.11 -12.61 -3.13
C MET A 83 28.98 -12.96 -1.92
N LYS A 84 28.58 -13.96 -1.11
CA LYS A 84 29.40 -14.47 0.00
C LYS A 84 30.69 -15.12 -0.49
N GLU A 85 30.60 -15.97 -1.51
CA GLU A 85 31.76 -16.64 -2.12
C GLU A 85 32.76 -15.64 -2.71
N GLN A 86 32.26 -14.55 -3.30
CA GLN A 86 33.07 -13.47 -3.86
C GLN A 86 33.60 -12.48 -2.80
N GLN A 87 33.36 -12.72 -1.50
CA GLN A 87 33.67 -11.80 -0.40
C GLN A 87 33.11 -10.37 -0.62
N GLU A 88 32.02 -10.25 -1.36
CA GLU A 88 31.35 -8.99 -1.58
C GLU A 88 30.49 -8.58 -0.37
N LYS A 89 30.38 -7.28 -0.11
CA LYS A 89 29.54 -6.76 0.96
C LYS A 89 28.06 -7.06 0.71
N ILE A 90 27.48 -7.89 1.57
CA ILE A 90 26.04 -8.23 1.51
C ILE A 90 25.24 -7.03 2.03
N ASN A 91 24.66 -6.28 1.09
CA ASN A 91 23.73 -5.21 1.40
C ASN A 91 22.42 -5.46 0.64
N VAL A 92 21.28 -5.37 1.34
CA VAL A 92 19.94 -5.57 0.76
C VAL A 92 19.70 -4.67 -0.45
N GLY A 93 20.16 -3.41 -0.41
CA GLY A 93 20.04 -2.47 -1.52
C GLY A 93 20.88 -2.89 -2.73
N VAL A 94 22.08 -3.43 -2.53
CA VAL A 94 22.95 -3.93 -3.62
C VAL A 94 22.33 -5.16 -4.28
N ILE A 95 21.80 -6.09 -3.47
CA ILE A 95 21.11 -7.29 -3.94
C ILE A 95 19.89 -6.90 -4.80
N GLN A 96 19.07 -5.95 -4.32
CA GLN A 96 17.89 -5.48 -5.06
C GLN A 96 18.27 -4.81 -6.38
N LYS A 97 19.35 -4.01 -6.42
CA LYS A 97 19.87 -3.42 -7.67
C LYS A 97 20.26 -4.50 -8.68
N LYS A 98 21.04 -5.49 -8.26
CA LYS A 98 21.45 -6.61 -9.14
C LYS A 98 20.24 -7.41 -9.65
N LEU A 99 19.26 -7.69 -8.79
CA LEU A 99 18.03 -8.37 -9.19
C LEU A 99 17.20 -7.56 -10.19
N GLY A 100 17.11 -6.23 -10.03
CA GLY A 100 16.42 -5.36 -10.97
C GLY A 100 17.04 -5.40 -12.37
N VAL A 101 18.37 -5.36 -12.46
CA VAL A 101 19.09 -5.50 -13.73
C VAL A 101 18.81 -6.86 -14.37
N LEU A 102 18.90 -7.95 -13.59
CA LEU A 102 18.62 -9.30 -14.08
C LEU A 102 17.19 -9.48 -14.57
N TRP A 103 16.22 -8.85 -13.91
CA TRP A 103 14.81 -8.88 -14.33
C TRP A 103 14.58 -8.13 -15.64
N ASN A 104 15.19 -6.94 -15.79
CA ASN A 104 15.06 -6.15 -17.02
C ASN A 104 15.74 -6.83 -18.22
N ALA A 105 16.86 -7.51 -18.00
CA ALA A 105 17.56 -8.28 -19.03
C ALA A 105 16.86 -9.60 -19.40
N MET A 106 15.84 -10.02 -18.63
CA MET A 106 15.14 -11.28 -18.86
C MET A 106 14.08 -11.13 -19.97
N THR A 107 14.03 -12.11 -20.88
CA THR A 107 13.02 -12.18 -21.94
C THR A 107 11.64 -12.58 -21.40
N ASP A 108 10.58 -12.22 -22.12
CA ASP A 108 9.20 -12.47 -21.67
C ASP A 108 8.91 -13.95 -21.43
N LYS A 109 9.49 -14.86 -22.22
CA LYS A 109 9.39 -16.31 -22.03
C LYS A 109 9.91 -16.76 -20.65
N LYS A 110 10.98 -16.14 -20.15
CA LYS A 110 11.56 -16.44 -18.84
C LYS A 110 10.79 -15.75 -17.70
N LYS A 111 10.07 -14.66 -18.00
CA LYS A 111 9.18 -13.97 -17.07
C LYS A 111 7.83 -14.65 -16.91
N GLU A 112 7.36 -15.35 -17.95
CA GLU A 112 6.07 -16.06 -18.00
C GLU A 112 5.75 -16.92 -16.76
N PRO A 113 6.64 -17.79 -16.22
CA PRO A 113 6.33 -18.55 -15.02
C PRO A 113 6.06 -17.65 -13.81
N TYR A 114 6.83 -16.57 -13.64
CA TYR A 114 6.63 -15.61 -12.56
C TYR A 114 5.36 -14.78 -12.74
N GLN A 115 4.94 -14.56 -13.99
CA GLN A 115 3.68 -13.90 -14.31
C GLN A 115 2.49 -14.80 -13.92
N LYS A 116 2.55 -16.09 -14.24
CA LYS A 116 1.55 -17.09 -13.81
C LYS A 116 1.44 -17.18 -12.29
N ASP A 117 2.58 -17.20 -11.58
CA ASP A 117 2.59 -17.16 -10.11
C ASP A 117 1.95 -15.88 -9.56
N SER A 118 2.23 -14.73 -10.20
CA SER A 118 1.63 -13.45 -9.82
C SER A 118 0.13 -13.45 -10.02
N ASP A 119 -0.36 -13.99 -11.14
CA ASP A 119 -1.79 -14.03 -11.44
C ASP A 119 -2.53 -15.00 -10.49
N LYS A 120 -1.91 -16.13 -10.13
CA LYS A 120 -2.42 -17.02 -9.08
C LYS A 120 -2.48 -16.33 -7.71
N ASP A 121 -1.49 -15.50 -7.37
CA ASP A 121 -1.49 -14.78 -6.09
C ASP A 121 -2.50 -13.62 -6.07
N LYS A 122 -2.81 -13.03 -7.23
CA LYS A 122 -3.92 -12.06 -7.37
C LYS A 122 -5.26 -12.73 -7.09
N GLU A 123 -5.47 -13.95 -7.60
CA GLU A 123 -6.67 -14.73 -7.33
C GLU A 123 -6.83 -15.02 -5.84
N ARG A 124 -5.78 -15.58 -5.20
CA ARG A 124 -5.73 -15.76 -3.73
C ARG A 124 -6.08 -14.48 -2.98
N TYR A 125 -5.50 -13.34 -3.39
CA TYR A 125 -5.77 -12.06 -2.73
C TYR A 125 -7.22 -11.61 -2.90
N ARG A 126 -7.81 -11.83 -4.08
CA ARG A 126 -9.23 -11.52 -4.35
C ARG A 126 -10.13 -12.34 -3.44
N GLU A 127 -9.98 -13.66 -3.42
CA GLU A 127 -10.74 -14.56 -2.54
C GLU A 127 -10.61 -14.17 -1.07
N GLN A 128 -9.39 -13.91 -0.59
CA GLN A 128 -9.16 -13.51 0.80
C GLN A 128 -9.78 -12.13 1.11
N MET A 129 -9.76 -11.20 0.17
CA MET A 129 -10.40 -9.89 0.32
C MET A 129 -11.93 -9.99 0.33
N GLU A 130 -12.50 -10.88 -0.47
CA GLU A 130 -13.95 -11.15 -0.45
C GLU A 130 -14.38 -11.71 0.90
N ILE A 131 -13.63 -12.68 1.46
CA ILE A 131 -13.86 -13.20 2.81
C ILE A 131 -13.75 -12.07 3.84
N TYR A 132 -12.66 -11.30 3.80
CA TYR A 132 -12.45 -10.18 4.74
C TYR A 132 -13.55 -9.11 4.65
N ASN A 133 -14.11 -8.85 3.47
CA ASN A 133 -15.20 -7.88 3.29
C ASN A 133 -16.58 -8.44 3.66
N ASN A 134 -16.74 -9.77 3.70
CA ASN A 134 -17.99 -10.42 4.12
C ASN A 134 -18.00 -10.71 5.63
N GLU A 135 -16.84 -10.90 6.25
CA GLU A 135 -16.69 -11.17 7.70
C GLU A 135 -16.57 -9.91 8.56
N ASN A 136 -16.33 -8.74 7.96
CA ASN A 136 -16.33 -7.41 8.61
C ASN A 136 -17.53 -6.57 8.15
#